data_AF-A0A9X6LWV4-F1
#
_entry.id   AF-A0A9X6LWV4-F1
#
_cell.length_a   1.000
_cell.length_b   1.000
_cell.length_c   1.000
_cell.angle_alpha   90.00
_cell.angle_beta   90.00
_cell.angle_gamma   90.00
#
_symmetry.space_group_name_H-M   'P 1'
#
loop_
_entity.id
_entity.type
_entity.pdbx_description
1 polymer ?
#
loop_
_entity_poly.entity_id
_entity_poly.type
_entity_poly.pdbx_seq_one_letter_code
_entity_poly.pdbx_strand_id
1 'polypeptide(L)'
;MFYRSKHFAPVIRFANEGFLSKPYNASNAFHHVLPFLNIEVTDLQTSHQILENDTYIIKPKIDDKHSSGCFAFLKEYNPNLFNGPMQFRKGHKRNIKYINKKELVWVRNVNYKDEPFFSKYYKTFIHEGKVYNPQEYIYTTRQFNKLCWVKMSLHLALERTQLYKEHFSSDLPERITEIYLMDEQINKLVKPYRVFNF
;
A
#
# COMPACT_ATOMS: atom_id res chain seq x y z
N MET A 1 5.74 18.96 -21.08
CA MET A 1 7.00 18.42 -20.54
C MET A 1 6.84 18.28 -19.02
N PHE A 2 6.68 17.07 -18.48
CA PHE A 2 6.51 16.90 -17.02
C PHE A 2 7.90 16.79 -16.38
N TYR A 3 8.34 17.86 -15.71
CA TYR A 3 9.57 17.88 -14.94
C TYR A 3 9.60 16.70 -13.95
N ARG A 4 10.65 15.86 -14.03
CA ARG A 4 10.90 14.81 -13.04
C ARG A 4 11.61 15.47 -11.85
N SER A 5 10.88 15.68 -10.76
CA SER A 5 11.51 16.13 -9.52
C SER A 5 12.42 15.02 -8.97
N LYS A 6 13.63 15.40 -8.53
CA LYS A 6 14.54 14.48 -7.82
C LYS A 6 13.92 14.00 -6.50
N HIS A 7 13.22 14.90 -5.80
CA HIS A 7 12.75 14.70 -4.43
C HIS A 7 11.27 14.32 -4.33
N PHE A 8 10.45 14.70 -5.29
CA PHE A 8 9.01 14.45 -5.25
C PHE A 8 8.55 13.52 -6.36
N ALA A 9 7.51 12.73 -6.08
CA ALA A 9 6.82 11.93 -7.07
C ALA A 9 5.32 12.24 -7.05
N PRO A 10 4.64 12.22 -8.22
CA PRO A 10 3.22 12.41 -8.26
C PRO A 10 2.49 11.14 -7.81
N VAL A 11 1.43 11.34 -7.03
CA VAL A 11 0.45 10.34 -6.63
C VAL A 11 -0.92 10.76 -7.15
N ILE A 12 -1.72 9.78 -7.54
CA ILE A 12 -2.97 9.99 -8.25
C ILE A 12 -4.11 9.42 -7.43
N ARG A 13 -5.19 10.18 -7.27
CA ARG A 13 -6.44 9.65 -6.70
C ARG A 13 -7.61 9.95 -7.63
N PHE A 14 -8.39 8.91 -7.93
CA PHE A 14 -9.62 8.98 -8.72
C PHE A 14 -10.82 9.15 -7.79
N ALA A 15 -11.19 10.41 -7.54
CA ALA A 15 -12.23 10.76 -6.57
C ALA A 15 -12.72 12.20 -6.81
N ASN A 16 -14.01 12.48 -6.65
CA ASN A 16 -14.52 13.83 -6.85
C ASN A 16 -14.11 14.78 -5.73
N GLU A 17 -13.92 14.22 -4.53
CA GLU A 17 -13.57 14.89 -3.28
C GLU A 17 -12.05 15.11 -3.08
N GLY A 18 -11.22 14.82 -4.09
CA GLY A 18 -9.77 14.95 -3.96
C GLY A 18 -9.16 13.91 -3.02
N PHE A 19 -8.19 14.33 -2.20
CA PHE A 19 -7.51 13.47 -1.21
C PHE A 19 -8.21 13.50 0.17
N LEU A 20 -9.54 13.40 0.21
CA LEU A 20 -10.31 13.31 1.45
C LEU A 20 -10.01 12.02 2.22
N SER A 21 -9.52 12.15 3.45
CA SER A 21 -9.30 11.03 4.34
C SER A 21 -10.58 10.49 4.97
N LYS A 22 -10.66 9.18 5.16
CA LYS A 22 -11.74 8.48 5.88
C LYS A 22 -11.16 7.30 6.66
N PRO A 23 -11.82 6.82 7.73
CA PRO A 23 -11.44 5.58 8.39
C PRO A 23 -11.33 4.43 7.38
N TYR A 24 -10.25 3.65 7.46
CA TYR A 24 -10.03 2.52 6.54
C TYR A 24 -11.15 1.47 6.62
N ASN A 25 -11.55 1.13 7.86
CA ASN A 25 -12.65 0.24 8.16
C ASN A 25 -13.90 1.05 8.53
N ALA A 26 -14.41 1.85 7.59
CA ALA A 26 -15.61 2.64 7.86
C ALA A 26 -16.87 1.77 7.84
N SER A 27 -17.73 1.94 8.85
CA SER A 27 -18.98 1.17 9.06
C SER A 27 -19.91 1.10 7.84
N ASN A 28 -19.85 2.10 6.96
CA ASN A 28 -20.74 2.25 5.81
C ASN A 28 -20.04 2.20 4.44
N ALA A 29 -18.80 1.68 4.33
CA ALA A 29 -18.04 1.83 3.08
C ALA A 29 -17.22 0.62 2.59
N PHE A 30 -16.88 -0.37 3.42
CA PHE A 30 -15.99 -1.47 2.98
C PHE A 30 -16.33 -2.82 3.61
N HIS A 31 -16.51 -3.85 2.77
CA HIS A 31 -16.69 -5.24 3.21
C HIS A 31 -15.35 -5.99 3.38
N HIS A 32 -14.22 -5.41 2.97
CA HIS A 32 -12.91 -6.07 2.99
C HIS A 32 -11.84 -5.15 3.59
N VAL A 33 -11.47 -5.45 4.82
CA VAL A 33 -10.48 -4.71 5.62
C VAL A 33 -9.25 -5.59 5.75
N LEU A 34 -8.24 -5.30 4.94
CA LEU A 34 -7.00 -6.08 4.92
C LEU A 34 -6.02 -5.58 5.99
N PRO A 35 -5.28 -6.48 6.68
CA PRO A 35 -4.33 -6.10 7.71
C PRO A 35 -3.21 -5.19 7.22
N PHE A 36 -2.73 -4.35 8.12
CA PHE A 36 -1.50 -3.58 7.98
C PHE A 36 -0.38 -4.29 8.73
N LEU A 37 0.76 -4.51 8.08
CA LEU A 37 1.96 -5.08 8.67
C LEU A 37 2.89 -3.94 9.01
N ASN A 38 3.05 -3.65 10.30
CA ASN A 38 3.88 -2.58 10.83
C ASN A 38 5.38 -2.90 10.72
N ILE A 39 5.83 -3.14 9.50
CA ILE A 39 7.19 -3.48 9.13
C ILE A 39 7.55 -2.72 7.86
N GLU A 40 8.78 -2.20 7.83
CA GLU A 40 9.33 -1.54 6.66
C GLU A 40 10.04 -2.56 5.77
N VAL A 41 9.67 -2.58 4.49
CA VAL A 41 10.40 -3.30 3.46
C VAL A 41 11.48 -2.37 2.91
N THR A 42 12.73 -2.83 3.00
CA THR A 42 13.91 -2.13 2.47
C THR A 42 14.59 -2.91 1.33
N ASP A 43 14.27 -4.19 1.15
CA ASP A 43 14.82 -5.05 0.10
C ASP A 43 13.71 -5.70 -0.74
N LEU A 44 13.72 -5.37 -2.03
CA LEU A 44 12.77 -5.85 -3.03
C LEU A 44 12.99 -7.30 -3.48
N GLN A 45 14.14 -7.91 -3.15
CA GLN A 45 14.46 -9.29 -3.51
C GLN A 45 13.84 -10.32 -2.57
N THR A 46 13.51 -9.91 -1.35
CA THR A 46 12.95 -10.80 -0.34
C THR A 46 11.55 -11.30 -0.72
N SER A 47 11.22 -12.51 -0.29
CA SER A 47 9.87 -13.07 -0.35
C SER A 47 9.63 -14.10 0.75
N HIS A 48 8.37 -14.31 1.09
CA HIS A 48 7.92 -15.34 2.03
C HIS A 48 8.53 -15.30 3.44
N GLN A 49 8.98 -14.12 3.87
CA GLN A 49 9.48 -13.90 5.22
C GLN A 49 8.40 -14.19 6.27
N ILE A 50 8.87 -14.49 7.48
CA ILE A 50 8.04 -14.80 8.64
C ILE A 50 8.25 -13.69 9.66
N LEU A 51 7.15 -13.09 10.12
CA LEU A 51 7.18 -12.09 11.19
C LEU A 51 7.46 -12.77 12.53
N GLU A 52 8.23 -12.09 13.38
CA GLU A 52 8.66 -12.64 14.68
C GLU A 52 7.49 -12.91 15.62
N ASN A 53 6.43 -12.11 15.54
CA ASN A 53 5.20 -12.30 16.31
C ASN A 53 4.01 -11.56 15.67
N ASP A 54 2.84 -11.64 16.28
CA ASP A 54 1.60 -11.00 15.82
C ASP A 54 1.51 -9.50 16.14
N THR A 55 2.40 -8.94 16.96
CA THR A 55 2.39 -7.49 17.29
C THR A 55 2.67 -6.60 16.08
N TYR A 56 3.28 -7.17 15.03
CA TYR A 56 3.45 -6.51 13.74
C TYR A 56 2.15 -6.37 12.95
N ILE A 57 1.08 -7.08 13.31
CA ILE A 57 -0.16 -7.15 12.55
C ILE A 57 -1.20 -6.19 13.16
N ILE A 58 -1.46 -5.10 12.45
CA ILE A 58 -2.51 -4.13 12.77
C ILE A 58 -3.79 -4.52 12.01
N LYS A 59 -4.88 -4.78 12.75
CA LYS A 59 -6.21 -5.01 12.21
C LYS A 59 -7.12 -3.82 12.59
N PRO A 60 -7.34 -2.87 11.67
CA PRO A 60 -8.11 -1.66 11.97
C PRO A 60 -9.53 -2.01 12.45
N LYS A 61 -9.91 -1.46 13.60
CA LYS A 61 -11.28 -1.58 14.13
C LYS A 61 -12.23 -0.74 13.28
N ILE A 62 -13.53 -1.05 13.38
CA ILE A 62 -14.57 -0.26 12.72
C ILE A 62 -14.46 1.20 13.18
N ASP A 63 -14.46 2.12 12.22
CA ASP A 63 -14.33 3.56 12.39
C ASP A 63 -13.07 4.01 13.14
N ASP A 64 -12.00 3.19 13.10
CA ASP A 64 -10.70 3.54 13.67
C ASP A 64 -10.08 4.75 12.96
N LYS A 65 -9.98 5.85 13.71
CA LYS A 65 -9.41 7.10 13.20
C LYS A 65 -7.91 7.01 12.99
N HIS A 66 -7.19 6.16 13.71
CA HIS A 66 -5.73 6.03 13.57
C HIS A 66 -5.32 5.42 12.23
N SER A 67 -6.21 4.62 11.63
CA SER A 67 -6.02 4.06 10.30
C SER A 67 -6.65 4.92 9.21
N SER A 68 -7.04 6.18 9.49
CA SER A 68 -7.66 7.06 8.49
C SER A 68 -6.70 7.44 7.39
N GLY A 69 -7.22 7.46 6.17
CA GLY A 69 -6.44 7.78 5.00
C GLY A 69 -7.25 7.68 3.72
N CYS A 70 -6.55 7.47 2.62
CA CYS A 70 -7.17 7.16 1.35
C CYS A 70 -6.29 6.32 0.44
N PHE A 71 -6.95 5.55 -0.42
CA PHE A 71 -6.35 4.87 -1.55
C PHE A 71 -5.90 5.88 -2.60
N ALA A 72 -4.69 5.68 -3.11
CA ALA A 72 -4.09 6.41 -4.20
C ALA A 72 -3.25 5.46 -5.08
N PHE A 73 -2.74 5.97 -6.18
CA PHE A 73 -1.95 5.23 -7.15
C PHE A 73 -0.65 5.96 -7.44
N LEU A 74 0.40 5.18 -7.71
CA LEU A 74 1.62 5.67 -8.32
C LEU A 74 1.31 6.21 -9.74
N LYS A 75 2.23 7.03 -10.26
CA LYS A 75 2.05 7.72 -11.56
C LYS A 75 1.75 6.77 -12.70
N GLU A 76 2.48 5.66 -12.74
CA GLU A 76 2.32 4.60 -13.73
C GLU A 76 1.36 3.57 -13.15
N TYR A 77 0.27 3.32 -13.84
CA TYR A 77 -0.79 2.37 -13.48
C TYR A 77 -1.40 1.79 -14.75
N ASN A 78 -2.06 0.65 -14.65
CA ASN A 78 -2.71 0.02 -15.80
C ASN A 78 -3.86 0.92 -16.34
N PRO A 79 -3.88 1.27 -17.63
CA PRO A 79 -4.95 2.07 -18.22
C PRO A 79 -6.34 1.43 -18.09
N ASN A 80 -6.41 0.11 -17.99
CA ASN A 80 -7.63 -0.68 -17.80
C ASN A 80 -8.08 -0.79 -16.33
N LEU A 81 -7.53 0.02 -15.41
CA LEU A 81 -7.87 0.01 -13.98
C LEU A 81 -9.39 -0.01 -13.72
N PHE A 82 -10.16 0.74 -14.52
CA PHE A 82 -11.62 0.87 -14.36
C PHE A 82 -12.45 -0.27 -14.94
N ASN A 83 -11.81 -1.29 -15.55
CA ASN A 83 -12.50 -2.48 -16.04
C ASN A 83 -12.59 -3.59 -14.97
N GLY A 84 -12.04 -3.35 -13.78
CA GLY A 84 -12.03 -4.29 -12.66
C GLY A 84 -12.69 -3.73 -11.39
N PRO A 85 -12.18 -4.09 -10.19
CA PRO A 85 -12.74 -3.65 -8.91
C PRO A 85 -12.88 -2.13 -8.75
N MET A 86 -12.08 -1.35 -9.48
CA MET A 86 -12.11 0.12 -9.48
C MET A 86 -13.20 0.76 -10.38
N GLN A 87 -14.08 -0.03 -11.00
CA GLN A 87 -15.16 0.47 -11.87
C GLN A 87 -16.07 1.52 -11.21
N PHE A 88 -16.27 1.46 -9.89
CA PHE A 88 -17.08 2.44 -9.14
C PHE A 88 -16.46 3.85 -9.09
N ARG A 89 -15.19 4.00 -9.49
CA ARG A 89 -14.51 5.29 -9.64
C ARG A 89 -14.45 5.76 -11.10
N LYS A 90 -15.03 5.02 -12.05
CA LYS A 90 -15.09 5.40 -13.47
C LYS A 90 -15.82 6.75 -13.60
N GLY A 91 -15.20 7.70 -14.31
CA GLY A 91 -15.73 9.06 -14.48
C GLY A 91 -15.44 10.02 -13.33
N HIS A 92 -14.84 9.58 -12.22
CA HIS A 92 -14.41 10.50 -11.16
C HIS A 92 -13.24 11.37 -11.58
N LYS A 93 -13.11 12.54 -10.93
CA LYS A 93 -11.97 13.44 -11.15
C LYS A 93 -10.64 12.74 -10.85
N ARG A 94 -9.66 12.94 -11.75
CA ARG A 94 -8.27 12.53 -11.56
C ARG A 94 -7.50 13.64 -10.83
N ASN A 95 -7.25 13.44 -9.54
CA ASN A 95 -6.50 14.39 -8.72
C ASN A 95 -5.04 13.98 -8.65
N ILE A 96 -4.14 14.92 -8.85
CA ILE A 96 -2.70 14.70 -8.78
C ILE A 96 -2.13 15.63 -7.71
N LYS A 97 -1.41 15.05 -6.75
CA LYS A 97 -0.55 15.78 -5.82
C LYS A 97 0.83 15.14 -5.83
N TYR A 98 1.77 15.78 -5.15
CA TYR A 98 3.15 15.33 -5.05
C TYR A 98 3.51 15.07 -3.60
N ILE A 99 4.36 14.06 -3.40
CA ILE A 99 4.83 13.64 -2.09
C ILE A 99 6.33 13.37 -2.16
N ASN A 100 7.04 13.56 -1.05
CA ASN A 100 8.46 13.32 -0.98
C ASN A 100 8.74 11.82 -1.20
N LYS A 101 9.71 11.50 -2.05
CA LYS A 101 10.11 10.11 -2.35
C LYS A 101 10.67 9.37 -1.13
N LYS A 102 11.16 10.10 -0.12
CA LYS A 102 11.62 9.52 1.15
C LYS A 102 10.48 9.18 2.12
N GLU A 103 9.26 9.64 1.85
CA GLU A 103 8.13 9.35 2.72
C GLU A 103 7.84 7.84 2.72
N LEU A 104 7.64 7.26 3.91
CA LEU A 104 7.11 5.92 4.06
C LEU A 104 5.62 5.94 3.77
N VAL A 105 5.19 5.11 2.83
CA VAL A 105 3.78 4.92 2.46
C VAL A 105 3.40 3.46 2.64
N TRP A 106 2.10 3.20 2.72
CA TRP A 106 1.60 1.84 2.72
C TRP A 106 1.44 1.35 1.29
N VAL A 107 2.08 0.23 0.98
CA VAL A 107 1.97 -0.45 -0.30
C VAL A 107 1.47 -1.87 -0.08
N ARG A 108 0.96 -2.53 -1.12
CA ARG A 108 0.63 -3.95 -1.00
C ARG A 108 1.89 -4.78 -0.70
N ASN A 109 1.72 -5.80 0.11
CA ASN A 109 2.72 -6.77 0.55
C ASN A 109 3.12 -7.70 -0.60
N VAL A 110 3.77 -7.15 -1.62
CA VAL A 110 4.18 -7.88 -2.82
C VAL A 110 5.47 -7.27 -3.38
N ASN A 111 6.40 -8.14 -3.76
CA ASN A 111 7.66 -7.79 -4.41
C ASN A 111 7.50 -7.65 -5.94
N TYR A 112 8.60 -7.38 -6.64
CA TYR A 112 8.55 -7.18 -8.10
C TYR A 112 8.31 -8.47 -8.90
N LYS A 113 8.50 -9.66 -8.30
CA LYS A 113 8.20 -10.98 -8.88
C LYS A 113 6.75 -11.41 -8.61
N ASP A 114 5.92 -10.51 -8.12
CA ASP A 114 4.56 -10.77 -7.69
C ASP A 114 4.45 -11.76 -6.50
N GLU A 115 5.45 -11.85 -5.64
CA GLU A 115 5.44 -12.70 -4.44
C GLU A 115 5.25 -11.86 -3.17
N PRO A 116 4.53 -12.34 -2.14
CA PRO A 116 4.42 -11.58 -0.91
C PRO A 116 5.75 -11.47 -0.16
N PHE A 117 6.06 -10.30 0.38
CA PHE A 117 7.24 -10.12 1.25
C PHE A 117 7.12 -10.95 2.51
N PHE A 118 5.97 -10.85 3.18
CA PHE A 118 5.66 -11.59 4.40
C PHE A 118 4.46 -12.51 4.18
N SER A 119 4.53 -13.73 4.70
CA SER A 119 3.43 -14.70 4.52
C SER A 119 2.95 -15.37 5.80
N LYS A 120 3.80 -15.41 6.82
CA LYS A 120 3.49 -16.04 8.10
C LYS A 120 3.99 -15.16 9.25
N TYR A 121 3.56 -15.52 10.46
CA TYR A 121 4.07 -14.98 11.70
C TYR A 121 4.15 -16.11 12.74
N TYR A 122 5.03 -15.97 13.73
CA TYR A 122 4.98 -16.85 14.90
C TYR A 122 3.90 -16.38 15.87
N LYS A 123 3.07 -17.27 16.38
CA LYS A 123 2.05 -16.91 17.37
C LYS A 123 2.44 -17.47 18.72
N THR A 124 2.67 -16.60 19.68
CA THR A 124 2.93 -17.05 21.05
C THR A 124 1.61 -17.33 21.75
N PHE A 125 1.44 -18.56 22.24
CA PHE A 125 0.36 -18.86 23.19
C PHE A 125 0.86 -19.77 24.31
N ILE A 126 0.25 -19.60 25.48
CA ILE A 126 0.59 -20.35 26.69
C ILE A 126 -0.52 -21.39 26.90
N HIS A 127 -0.12 -22.66 26.98
CA HIS A 127 -1.03 -23.77 27.29
C HIS A 127 -0.37 -24.66 28.34
N GLU A 128 -1.07 -24.93 29.43
CA GLU A 128 -0.57 -25.73 30.57
C GLU A 128 0.80 -25.27 31.11
N GLY A 129 1.02 -23.95 31.16
CA GLY A 129 2.29 -23.37 31.62
C GLY A 129 3.47 -23.51 30.65
N LYS A 130 3.26 -24.07 29.45
CA LYS A 130 4.25 -24.18 28.38
C LYS A 130 4.01 -23.11 27.31
N VAL A 131 5.09 -22.56 26.78
CA VAL A 131 5.08 -21.59 25.69
C VAL A 131 5.17 -22.33 24.36
N TYR A 132 4.22 -22.06 23.46
CA TYR A 132 4.19 -22.56 22.09
C TYR A 132 4.31 -21.40 21.11
N ASN A 133 5.05 -21.62 20.02
CA ASN A 133 5.26 -20.62 18.96
C ASN A 133 5.02 -21.24 17.57
N PRO A 134 3.82 -21.75 17.23
CA PRO A 134 3.54 -22.19 15.87
C PRO A 134 3.63 -21.05 14.86
N GLN A 135 3.79 -21.40 13.59
CA GLN A 135 3.65 -20.46 12.48
C GLN A 135 2.21 -20.43 11.99
N GLU A 136 1.62 -19.24 11.89
CA GLU A 136 0.31 -19.01 11.28
C GLU A 136 0.43 -18.13 10.03
N TYR A 137 -0.50 -18.27 9.08
CA TYR A 137 -0.58 -17.35 7.97
C TYR A 137 -1.11 -15.99 8.43
N ILE A 138 -0.53 -14.91 7.90
CA ILE A 138 -0.93 -13.53 8.22
C ILE A 138 -2.41 -13.28 7.89
N TYR A 139 -2.86 -13.82 6.76
CA TYR A 139 -4.24 -13.79 6.33
C TYR A 139 -4.64 -15.15 5.74
N THR A 140 -5.94 -15.32 5.45
CA THR A 140 -6.60 -16.60 5.15
C THR A 140 -5.82 -17.55 4.24
N THR A 141 -5.10 -17.06 3.22
CA THR A 141 -4.19 -17.88 2.39
C THR A 141 -2.95 -17.11 1.94
N ARG A 142 -1.93 -17.85 1.44
CA ARG A 142 -0.71 -17.28 0.82
C ARG A 142 -1.02 -16.28 -0.30
N GLN A 143 -2.09 -16.48 -1.05
CA GLN A 143 -2.47 -15.58 -2.15
C GLN A 143 -3.01 -14.24 -1.62
N PHE A 144 -3.82 -14.29 -0.57
CA PHE A 144 -4.40 -13.07 0.01
C PHE A 144 -3.40 -12.27 0.85
N ASN A 145 -2.29 -12.87 1.30
CA ASN A 145 -1.20 -12.12 1.92
C ASN A 145 -0.65 -11.01 1.02
N LYS A 146 -0.70 -11.19 -0.31
CA LYS A 146 -0.31 -10.14 -1.28
C LYS A 146 -1.15 -8.87 -1.15
N LEU A 147 -2.36 -8.97 -0.60
CA LEU A 147 -3.28 -7.86 -0.46
C LEU A 147 -3.08 -7.11 0.88
N CYS A 148 -2.34 -7.66 1.85
CA CYS A 148 -2.01 -6.94 3.07
C CYS A 148 -1.16 -5.70 2.77
N TRP A 149 -1.10 -4.75 3.71
CA TRP A 149 -0.27 -3.55 3.58
C TRP A 149 1.08 -3.71 4.29
N VAL A 150 2.15 -3.21 3.70
CA VAL A 150 3.47 -3.06 4.33
C VAL A 150 3.96 -1.63 4.16
N LYS A 151 4.88 -1.18 5.01
CA LYS A 151 5.51 0.13 4.85
C LYS A 151 6.65 0.02 3.84
N MET A 152 6.74 0.99 2.95
CA MET A 152 7.82 1.09 1.98
C MET A 152 8.08 2.56 1.68
N SER A 153 9.35 2.95 1.53
CA SER A 153 9.64 4.28 1.02
C SER A 153 9.07 4.44 -0.38
N LEU A 154 8.53 5.62 -0.70
CA LEU A 154 7.95 5.85 -2.01
C LEU A 154 8.99 5.68 -3.13
N HIS A 155 10.25 6.00 -2.86
CA HIS A 155 11.37 5.72 -3.77
C HIS A 155 11.45 4.24 -4.13
N LEU A 156 11.46 3.37 -3.12
CA LEU A 156 11.54 1.93 -3.30
C LEU A 156 10.27 1.36 -3.95
N ALA A 157 9.10 1.94 -3.68
CA ALA A 157 7.85 1.57 -4.35
C ALA A 157 7.86 1.87 -5.86
N LEU A 158 8.48 2.99 -6.26
CA LEU A 158 8.69 3.33 -7.66
C LEU A 158 9.72 2.41 -8.32
N GLU A 159 10.80 2.05 -7.62
CA GLU A 159 11.78 1.07 -8.08
C GLU A 159 11.15 -0.31 -8.29
N ARG A 160 10.34 -0.78 -7.33
CA ARG A 160 9.55 -2.01 -7.46
C ARG A 160 8.69 -2.02 -8.73
N THR A 161 8.05 -0.90 -9.02
CA THR A 161 7.20 -0.74 -10.21
C THR A 161 8.03 -0.87 -11.50
N GLN A 162 9.22 -0.30 -11.53
CA GLN A 162 10.14 -0.41 -12.65
C GLN A 162 10.64 -1.85 -12.83
N LEU A 163 11.12 -2.49 -11.75
CA LEU A 163 11.58 -3.88 -11.77
C LEU A 163 10.48 -4.86 -12.21
N TYR A 164 9.23 -4.61 -11.80
CA TYR A 164 8.10 -5.45 -12.22
C TYR A 164 7.92 -5.42 -13.74
N LYS A 165 8.00 -4.23 -14.36
CA LYS A 165 7.87 -4.08 -15.82
C LYS A 165 9.00 -4.77 -16.55
N GLU A 166 10.22 -4.65 -16.05
CA GLU A 166 11.39 -5.33 -16.61
C GLU A 166 11.26 -6.85 -16.52
N HIS A 167 10.72 -7.36 -15.41
CA HIS A 167 10.59 -8.79 -15.18
C HIS A 167 9.48 -9.46 -16.01
N PHE A 168 8.29 -8.85 -16.06
CA PHE A 168 7.12 -9.46 -16.71
C PHE A 168 6.84 -8.96 -18.12
N SER A 169 7.43 -7.84 -18.56
CA SER A 169 7.11 -7.17 -19.83
C SER A 169 5.60 -6.97 -20.02
N SER A 170 4.87 -6.72 -18.93
CA SER A 170 3.41 -6.66 -18.90
C SER A 170 2.88 -5.36 -18.31
N ASP A 171 1.57 -5.15 -18.43
CA ASP A 171 0.87 -4.09 -17.71
C ASP A 171 1.07 -4.21 -16.19
N LEU A 172 1.07 -3.06 -15.52
CA LEU A 172 1.23 -2.96 -14.08
C LEU A 172 -0.06 -3.31 -13.32
N PRO A 173 -0.14 -4.43 -12.60
CA PRO A 173 -1.36 -4.76 -11.86
C PRO A 173 -1.61 -3.75 -10.73
N GLU A 174 -2.88 -3.62 -10.34
CA GLU A 174 -3.32 -2.72 -9.27
C GLU A 174 -2.47 -2.86 -8.00
N ARG A 175 -2.25 -4.10 -7.55
CA ARG A 175 -1.44 -4.39 -6.35
C ARG A 175 0.01 -3.88 -6.39
N ILE A 176 0.57 -3.61 -7.56
CA ILE A 176 1.93 -3.04 -7.67
C ILE A 176 1.92 -1.51 -7.55
N THR A 177 0.82 -0.87 -7.96
CA THR A 177 0.73 0.58 -8.14
C THR A 177 -0.15 1.28 -7.11
N GLU A 178 -1.03 0.53 -6.45
CA GLU A 178 -1.90 1.02 -5.40
C GLU A 178 -1.09 1.25 -4.11
N ILE A 179 -1.38 2.40 -3.49
CA ILE A 179 -0.84 2.82 -2.21
C ILE A 179 -1.97 3.28 -1.30
N TYR A 180 -1.75 3.19 0.01
CA TYR A 180 -2.60 3.81 1.00
C TYR A 180 -1.84 4.94 1.70
N LEU A 181 -2.41 6.14 1.67
CA LEU A 181 -1.87 7.32 2.33
C LEU A 181 -2.70 7.56 3.59
N MET A 182 -2.07 7.47 4.76
CA MET A 182 -2.70 7.90 6.01
C MET A 182 -2.69 9.43 6.12
N ASP A 183 -3.44 9.96 7.10
CA ASP A 183 -3.57 11.40 7.37
C ASP A 183 -2.24 12.15 7.37
N GLU A 184 -1.22 11.57 8.03
CA GLU A 184 0.11 12.15 8.10
C GLU A 184 0.73 12.38 6.70
N GLN A 185 0.62 11.41 5.80
CA GLN A 185 1.12 11.56 4.43
C GLN A 185 0.23 12.50 3.60
N ILE A 186 -1.10 12.46 3.80
CA ILE A 186 -2.05 13.32 3.09
C ILE A 186 -1.76 14.81 3.39
N ASN A 187 -1.46 15.13 4.64
CA ASN A 187 -1.15 16.48 5.09
C ASN A 187 0.17 17.02 4.51
N LYS A 188 1.09 16.13 4.12
CA LYS A 188 2.37 16.48 3.47
C LYS A 188 2.26 16.61 1.95
N LEU A 189 1.10 16.33 1.35
CA LEU A 189 0.92 16.40 -0.10
C LEU A 189 0.98 17.85 -0.61
N VAL A 190 1.86 18.10 -1.58
CA VAL A 190 2.02 19.42 -2.19
C VAL A 190 1.43 19.47 -3.60
N LYS A 191 0.99 20.66 -4.01
CA LYS A 191 0.49 20.92 -5.36
C LYS A 191 1.65 21.04 -6.37
N PRO A 192 1.42 20.76 -7.67
CA PRO A 192 2.48 20.76 -8.69
C PRO A 192 3.34 22.02 -8.72
N TYR A 193 2.74 23.21 -8.61
CA TYR A 193 3.45 24.50 -8.66
C TYR A 193 4.39 24.76 -7.47
N ARG A 194 4.29 24.00 -6.37
CA ARG A 194 5.26 24.06 -5.25
C ARG A 194 6.47 23.16 -5.46
N VAL A 195 6.40 22.24 -6.43
CA VAL A 195 7.47 21.29 -6.75
C VAL A 195 8.35 21.82 -7.88
N PHE A 196 7.71 22.52 -8.81
CA PHE A 196 8.37 23.18 -9.93
C PHE A 196 8.19 24.67 -9.68
N ASN A 197 9.19 25.31 -9.07
CA ASN A 197 9.21 26.76 -8.93
C ASN A 197 9.04 27.35 -10.34
N PHE A 198 7.88 27.93 -10.62
CA PHE A 198 7.63 28.75 -11.80
C PHE A 198 7.94 30.20 -11.43
#